data_AF-A0A2R7KIK0-F1
#
_entry.id   AF-A0A2R7KIK0-F1
#
_cell.length_a   1.000
_cell.length_b   1.000
_cell.length_c   1.000
_cell.angle_alpha   90.00
_cell.angle_beta   90.00
_cell.angle_gamma   90.00
#
_symmetry.space_group_name_H-M   'P 1'
#
loop_
_entity.id
_entity.type
_entity.pdbx_description
1 polymer ?
#
loop_
_entity_poly.entity_id
_entity_poly.type
_entity_poly.pdbx_seq_one_letter_code
_entity_poly.pdbx_strand_id
1 'polypeptide(L)' 'MELQQKLQLTIQSLPEKCQLVFKLKHENGYSQKEIAKELQISEKTVEAHLSKARKTLKQSFGKLFSVVMFIYF' A
#
# COMPACT_ATOMS: atom_id res chain seq x y z
N MET A 1 13.80 -2.54 14.46
CA MET A 1 13.21 -3.86 14.15
C MET A 1 11.70 -3.88 14.38
N GLU A 2 11.15 -3.27 15.42
CA GLU A 2 9.71 -3.33 15.73
C GLU A 2 8.79 -2.55 14.77
N LEU A 3 9.20 -1.36 14.32
CA LEU A 3 8.36 -0.52 13.45
C LEU A 3 8.13 -1.13 12.07
N GLN A 4 9.18 -1.73 11.49
CA GLN A 4 9.12 -2.46 10.22
C GLN A 4 8.21 -3.68 10.33
N GLN A 5 8.32 -4.46 11.41
CA GLN A 5 7.42 -5.60 11.66
C GLN A 5 5.97 -5.15 11.78
N LYS A 6 5.69 -4.09 12.53
CA LYS A 6 4.33 -3.55 12.66
C LYS A 6 3.77 -3.09 11.31
N LEU A 7 4.60 -2.47 10.46
CA LEU A 7 4.21 -2.08 9.10
C LEU A 7 3.88 -3.31 8.26
N GLN A 8 4.75 -4.32 8.28
CA GLN A 8 4.56 -5.54 7.52
C GLN A 8 3.31 -6.31 7.94
N LEU A 9 3.05 -6.41 9.25
CA LEU A 9 1.81 -6.99 9.80
C LEU A 9 0.57 -6.18 9.38
N THR A 10 0.66 -4.85 9.37
CA THR A 10 -0.44 -4.00 8.91
C THR A 10 -0.70 -4.20 7.42
N ILE A 11 0.36 -4.30 6.60
CA ILE A 11 0.26 -4.59 5.17
C ILE A 11 -0.34 -6.00 4.94
N GLN A 12 0.03 -6.98 5.76
CA GLN A 12 -0.55 -8.33 5.73
C GLN A 12 -2.02 -8.36 6.18
N SER A 13 -2.47 -7.41 7.00
CA SER A 13 -3.87 -7.27 7.38
C SER A 13 -4.75 -6.64 6.29
N LEU A 14 -4.14 -6.09 5.22
CA LEU A 14 -4.87 -5.54 4.09
C LEU A 14 -5.54 -6.66 3.29
N PRO A 15 -6.72 -6.40 2.67
CA PRO A 15 -7.28 -7.31 1.69
C PRO A 15 -6.28 -7.60 0.57
N GLU A 16 -6.21 -8.85 0.09
CA GLU A 16 -5.18 -9.33 -0.85
C GLU A 16 -4.91 -8.38 -2.02
N LYS A 17 -5.97 -7.86 -2.66
CA LYS A 17 -5.83 -6.92 -3.79
C LYS A 17 -5.22 -5.58 -3.38
N CYS A 18 -5.54 -5.07 -2.19
CA CYS A 18 -4.96 -3.83 -1.68
C CYS A 18 -3.48 -4.02 -1.31
N GLN A 19 -3.15 -5.18 -0.70
CA GLN A 19 -1.79 -5.57 -0.39
C GLN A 19 -0.95 -5.67 -1.66
N LEU A 20 -1.44 -6.40 -2.67
CA LEU A 20 -0.74 -6.62 -3.93
C LEU A 20 -0.47 -5.32 -4.67
N VAL A 21 -1.49 -4.46 -4.80
CA VAL A 21 -1.36 -3.14 -5.42
C VAL A 21 -0.35 -2.26 -4.67
N PHE A 22 -0.36 -2.29 -3.33
CA PHE A 22 0.59 -1.53 -2.52
C PHE A 22 2.03 -2.01 -2.73
N LYS A 23 2.25 -3.34 -2.75
CA LYS A 23 3.57 -3.94 -3.01
C LYS A 23 4.08 -3.62 -4.40
N LEU A 24 3.28 -3.83 -5.45
CA LEU A 24 3.68 -3.49 -6.81
C LEU A 24 4.06 -2.00 -6.94
N LYS A 25 3.34 -1.12 -6.23
CA LYS A 25 3.65 0.31 -6.24
C LYS A 25 4.96 0.66 -5.52
N HIS A 26 5.22 0.07 -4.35
CA HIS A 26 6.32 0.47 -3.48
C HIS A 26 7.56 -0.43 -3.57
N GLU A 27 7.38 -1.76 -3.69
CA GLU A 27 8.48 -2.73 -3.82
C GLU A 27 8.97 -2.81 -5.27
N ASN A 28 8.06 -2.84 -6.25
CA ASN A 28 8.40 -2.97 -7.67
C ASN A 28 8.52 -1.62 -8.40
N GLY A 29 8.09 -0.52 -7.78
CA GLY A 29 8.12 0.82 -8.37
C GLY A 29 7.13 1.06 -9.51
N TYR A 30 6.13 0.17 -9.69
CA TYR A 30 5.21 0.25 -10.84
C TYR A 30 4.33 1.50 -10.78
N SER A 31 4.03 2.07 -11.94
CA SER A 31 2.99 3.09 -12.09
C SER A 31 1.59 2.49 -11.92
N GLN A 32 0.60 3.33 -11.63
CA GLN A 32 -0.79 2.85 -11.50
C GLN A 32 -1.29 2.21 -12.79
N LYS A 33 -0.84 2.71 -13.94
CA LYS A 33 -1.12 2.17 -15.27
C LYS A 33 -0.51 0.78 -15.48
N GLU A 34 0.73 0.57 -15.04
CA GLU A 34 1.37 -0.75 -15.11
C GLU A 34 0.67 -1.75 -14.20
N ILE A 35 0.31 -1.35 -12.97
CA ILE A 35 -0.45 -2.19 -12.03
C ILE A 35 -1.83 -2.53 -12.60
N ALA A 36 -2.52 -1.57 -13.21
CA ALA A 36 -3.81 -1.76 -13.85
C ALA A 36 -3.72 -2.81 -14.96
N LYS A 37 -2.67 -2.72 -15.80
CA LYS A 37 -2.40 -3.69 -16.87
C LYS A 37 -2.06 -5.07 -16.32
N GLU A 38 -1.18 -5.14 -15.33
CA GLU A 38 -0.73 -6.39 -14.69
C GLU A 38 -1.89 -7.15 -14.04
N LEU A 39 -2.75 -6.43 -13.32
CA LEU A 39 -3.88 -7.01 -12.60
C LEU A 39 -5.17 -7.09 -13.42
N GLN A 40 -5.14 -6.65 -14.68
CA GLN A 40 -6.29 -6.56 -15.59
C GLN A 40 -7.51 -5.84 -14.96
N ILE A 41 -7.24 -4.71 -14.31
CA ILE A 41 -8.27 -3.83 -13.70
C ILE A 41 -8.11 -2.40 -14.21
N SER A 42 -9.09 -1.55 -13.96
CA SER A 42 -8.98 -0.12 -14.31
C SER A 42 -8.00 0.62 -13.39
N GLU A 43 -7.34 1.67 -13.89
CA GLU A 43 -6.51 2.56 -13.07
C GLU A 43 -7.30 3.15 -11.89
N LYS A 44 -8.59 3.43 -12.08
CA LYS A 44 -9.51 3.86 -11.01
C LYS A 44 -9.66 2.80 -9.91
N THR A 45 -9.68 1.52 -10.27
CA THR A 45 -9.73 0.41 -9.31
C THR A 45 -8.41 0.30 -8.55
N VAL A 46 -7.26 0.50 -9.22
CA VAL A 46 -5.93 0.58 -8.59
C VAL A 46 -5.90 1.72 -7.58
N GLU A 47 -6.37 2.91 -7.96
CA GLU A 47 -6.44 4.06 -7.08
C GLU A 47 -7.32 3.79 -5.85
N ALA A 48 -8.48 3.15 -6.04
CA ALA A 48 -9.37 2.77 -4.95
C ALA A 48 -8.68 1.79 -3.98
N HIS A 49 -7.95 0.79 -4.49
CA HIS A 49 -7.15 -0.13 -3.68
C HIS A 49 -6.03 0.59 -2.92
N LEU A 50 -5.28 1.48 -3.56
CA LEU A 50 -4.25 2.30 -2.92
C LEU A 50 -4.82 3.21 -1.84
N SER A 51 -5.98 3.82 -2.10
CA SER A 51 -6.67 4.70 -1.17
C SER A 51 -7.16 3.92 0.06
N LYS A 52 -7.69 2.71 -0.14
CA LYS A 52 -8.11 1.81 0.94
C LYS A 52 -6.91 1.34 1.76
N ALA A 53 -5.82 0.92 1.11
CA ALA A 53 -4.56 0.57 1.78
C ALA A 53 -4.01 1.72 2.63
N ARG A 54 -3.93 2.92 2.06
CA ARG A 54 -3.50 4.13 2.78
C ARG A 54 -4.41 4.46 3.96
N LYS A 55 -5.73 4.33 3.83
CA LYS A 55 -6.65 4.54 4.96
C LYS A 55 -6.39 3.56 6.10
N THR A 56 -6.24 2.28 5.81
CA THR A 56 -5.93 1.27 6.84
C THR A 56 -4.58 1.54 7.50
N LEU A 57 -3.54 1.83 6.73
CA LEU A 57 -2.23 2.20 7.27
C LEU A 57 -2.32 3.47 8.14
N LYS A 58 -3.06 4.48 7.69
CA LYS A 58 -3.29 5.71 8.46
C LYS A 58 -4.06 5.46 9.74
N GLN A 59 -4.98 4.50 9.78
CA GLN A 59 -5.68 4.10 11.01
C GLN A 59 -4.74 3.40 12.00
N SER A 60 -3.86 2.53 11.51
CA SER A 60 -2.92 1.80 12.38
C SER A 60 -1.76 2.64 12.90
N PHE A 61 -1.29 3.63 12.12
CA PHE A 61 -0.12 4.47 12.46
C PHE A 61 -0.48 5.91 12.85
N GLY A 62 -1.70 6.37 12.57
CA GLY A 62 -2.17 7.70 12.93
C GLY A 62 -1.26 8.81 12.39
N LYS A 63 -0.81 9.72 13.28
CA LYS A 63 0.10 10.83 12.95
C LYS A 63 1.47 10.35 12.48
N LEU A 64 1.90 9.15 12.90
CA LEU A 64 3.17 8.58 12.48
C LEU A 64 3.14 8.06 11.04
N PHE A 65 1.97 7.95 10.39
CA PHE A 65 1.87 7.47 9.02
C PHE A 65 2.77 8.24 8.05
N SER A 66 2.77 9.58 8.10
CA SER A 66 3.64 10.38 7.22
C SER A 66 5.12 10.13 7.48
N VAL A 67 5.51 9.95 8.74
CA VAL A 67 6.89 9.63 9.14
C VAL A 67 7.28 8.24 8.66
N VAL A 68 6.41 7.24 8.84
CA VAL A 68 6.62 5.86 8.40
C VAL A 68 6.78 5.79 6.88
N MET A 69 5.92 6.48 6.13
CA MET A 69 6.03 6.52 4.67
C MET A 69 7.29 7.23 4.19
N PHE A 70 7.74 8.30 4.88
CA PHE A 70 8.99 8.99 4.56
C PHE A 70 10.24 8.17 4.87
N ILE A 71 10.20 7.31 5.90
CA ILE A 71 11.33 6.42 6.21
C ILE A 71 11.36 5.21 5.25
N TYR A 72 10.20 4.81 4.75
CA TYR A 72 10.05 3.64 3.88
C TYR A 72 10.29 3.95 2.40
N PHE A 73 10.17 5.21 1.98
CA PHE A 73 10.26 5.68 0.60
C PHE A 73 11.38 6.70 0.44
#